data_AF-A0A958G6R1-F1
#
_entry.id   AF-A0A958G6R1-F1
#
_cell.length_a   1.000
_cell.length_b   1.000
_cell.length_c   1.000
_cell.angle_alpha   90.00
_cell.angle_beta   90.00
_cell.angle_gamma   90.00
#
_symmetry.space_group_name_H-M   'P 1'
#
loop_
_entity.id
_entity.type
_entity.pdbx_description
1 polymer ?
#
loop_
_entity_poly.entity_id
_entity_poly.type
_entity_poly.pdbx_seq_one_letter_code
_entity_poly.pdbx_strand_id
1 'polypeptide(L)'
;RFTRYTAEAHGLGSNRILHILEDRTSGLWLATFYGGVTYFNPDSQTVTVYNTENSGLGDDYTRVVYQDLTGNLWIGTDSGVDLFDPRSERFTNFKHDVSDTNSLSKGFVHSIIQTGDSAIWIGTTGGLNRFDPATGRFIHYSTHNGLPNNEIKCIVEDDDGSIWVSTNKGISRFDRESGTFKNYDISDG
;
A
#
# COMPACT_ATOMS: atom_id res chain seq x y z
N ARG A 1 -22.67 -22.82 5.97
CA ARG A 1 -22.31 -22.55 7.39
C ARG A 1 -21.16 -21.57 7.35
N PHE A 2 -21.26 -20.42 8.02
CA PHE A 2 -20.17 -19.44 8.09
C PHE A 2 -19.37 -19.66 9.37
N THR A 3 -18.04 -19.55 9.29
CA THR A 3 -17.13 -19.55 10.43
C THR A 3 -16.70 -18.11 10.70
N ARG A 4 -16.66 -17.70 11.97
CA ARG A 4 -16.30 -16.34 12.39
C ARG A 4 -15.02 -16.36 13.21
N TYR A 5 -14.07 -15.53 12.81
CA TYR A 5 -12.83 -15.24 13.56
C TYR A 5 -12.93 -13.83 14.16
N THR A 6 -12.44 -13.65 15.39
CA THR A 6 -12.48 -12.35 16.10
C THR A 6 -11.18 -12.13 16.88
N ALA A 7 -10.92 -10.88 17.26
CA ALA A 7 -9.80 -10.51 18.12
C ALA A 7 -9.85 -11.26 19.46
N GLU A 8 -11.02 -11.32 20.10
CA GLU A 8 -11.19 -11.89 21.43
C GLU A 8 -11.08 -13.41 21.44
N ALA A 9 -11.63 -14.08 20.42
CA ALA A 9 -11.72 -15.54 20.40
C ALA A 9 -10.52 -16.20 19.69
N HIS A 10 -9.86 -15.49 18.77
CA HIS A 10 -8.85 -16.08 17.89
C HIS A 10 -7.57 -15.24 17.79
N GLY A 11 -7.47 -14.12 18.51
CA GLY A 11 -6.24 -13.32 18.56
C GLY A 11 -5.97 -12.49 17.31
N LEU A 12 -6.98 -12.18 16.49
CA LEU A 12 -6.82 -11.17 15.43
C LEU A 12 -6.39 -9.83 16.03
N GLY A 13 -5.55 -9.06 15.32
CA GLY A 13 -5.10 -7.76 15.81
C GLY A 13 -6.25 -6.77 16.03
N SER A 14 -7.31 -6.84 15.20
CA SER A 14 -8.52 -6.05 15.38
C SER A 14 -9.70 -6.67 14.61
N ASN A 15 -10.91 -6.41 15.09
CA ASN A 15 -12.16 -6.85 14.45
C ASN A 15 -12.54 -5.97 13.23
N ARG A 16 -11.82 -4.87 12.99
CA ARG A 16 -12.04 -3.98 11.85
C ARG A 16 -10.94 -4.19 10.81
N ILE A 17 -11.21 -5.13 9.91
CA ILE A 17 -10.34 -5.45 8.76
C ILE A 17 -10.58 -4.41 7.65
N LEU A 18 -9.52 -3.80 7.14
CA LEU A 18 -9.57 -2.79 6.08
C LEU A 18 -9.17 -3.35 4.72
N HIS A 19 -8.29 -4.34 4.69
CA HIS A 19 -7.86 -5.02 3.46
C HIS A 19 -7.48 -6.46 3.76
N ILE A 20 -7.69 -7.34 2.77
CA ILE A 20 -7.32 -8.75 2.83
C ILE A 20 -6.52 -9.07 1.58
N LEU A 21 -5.38 -9.70 1.77
CA LEU A 21 -4.55 -10.24 0.70
C LEU A 21 -4.36 -11.73 0.95
N GLU A 22 -4.69 -12.57 -0.05
CA GLU A 22 -4.21 -13.95 -0.08
C GLU A 22 -2.81 -13.97 -0.70
N ASP A 23 -1.84 -14.51 0.02
CA ASP A 23 -0.49 -14.66 -0.50
C ASP A 23 -0.35 -15.92 -1.37
N ARG A 24 0.80 -16.04 -2.05
CA ARG A 24 1.12 -17.17 -2.94
C ARG A 24 1.19 -18.54 -2.23
N THR A 25 1.13 -18.57 -0.90
CA THR A 25 1.13 -19.77 -0.06
C THR A 25 -0.23 -20.06 0.58
N SER A 26 -1.29 -19.40 0.11
CA SER A 26 -2.67 -19.51 0.63
C SER A 26 -2.83 -19.04 2.08
N GLY A 27 -1.87 -18.24 2.58
CA GLY A 27 -2.02 -17.49 3.82
C GLY A 27 -2.76 -16.18 3.59
N LEU A 28 -3.46 -15.69 4.60
CA LEU A 28 -4.21 -14.43 4.53
C LEU A 28 -3.53 -13.35 5.35
N TRP A 29 -3.19 -12.24 4.70
CA TRP A 29 -2.72 -11.02 5.34
C TRP A 29 -3.85 -10.02 5.47
N LEU A 30 -4.09 -9.57 6.69
CA LEU A 30 -5.20 -8.71 7.05
C LEU A 30 -4.63 -7.37 7.53
N ALA A 31 -4.90 -6.30 6.78
CA ALA A 31 -4.71 -4.95 7.28
C ALA A 31 -5.86 -4.63 8.26
N THR A 32 -5.53 -4.13 9.44
CA THR A 32 -6.49 -3.93 10.52
C THR A 32 -6.39 -2.52 11.11
N PHE A 33 -7.53 -2.01 11.58
CA PHE A 33 -7.57 -0.72 12.26
C PHE A 33 -7.09 -0.88 13.71
N TYR A 34 -5.94 -0.27 14.03
CA TYR A 34 -5.30 -0.24 15.36
C TYR A 34 -4.82 -1.60 15.88
N GLY A 35 -4.69 -2.60 15.01
CA GLY A 35 -4.21 -3.94 15.37
C GLY A 35 -2.91 -4.33 14.68
N GLY A 36 -2.32 -3.41 13.91
CA GLY A 36 -1.21 -3.71 13.01
C GLY A 36 -1.67 -4.56 11.82
N VAL A 37 -0.80 -5.45 11.34
CA VAL A 37 -1.09 -6.41 10.27
C VAL A 37 -1.16 -7.81 10.86
N THR A 38 -2.20 -8.56 10.48
CA THR A 38 -2.39 -9.95 10.95
C THR A 38 -2.14 -10.92 9.82
N TYR A 39 -1.33 -11.95 10.07
CA TYR A 39 -1.24 -13.14 9.23
C TYR A 39 -2.13 -14.24 9.79
N PHE A 40 -2.94 -14.87 8.94
CA PHE A 40 -3.79 -16.00 9.27
C PHE A 40 -3.51 -17.14 8.29
N ASN A 41 -3.12 -18.30 8.82
CA ASN A 41 -3.01 -19.53 8.04
C ASN A 41 -4.33 -20.31 8.16
N PRO A 42 -5.10 -20.48 7.06
CA PRO A 42 -6.39 -21.18 7.11
C PRO A 42 -6.30 -22.67 7.44
N ASP A 43 -5.20 -23.33 7.06
CA ASP A 43 -5.02 -24.78 7.24
C ASP A 43 -4.75 -25.14 8.70
N SER A 44 -3.81 -24.42 9.33
CA SER A 44 -3.45 -24.62 10.74
C SER A 44 -4.34 -23.82 11.70
N GLN A 45 -5.11 -22.87 11.18
CA GLN A 45 -5.87 -21.87 11.94
C GLN A 45 -5.00 -21.02 12.88
N THR A 46 -3.71 -20.89 12.58
CA THR A 46 -2.79 -20.07 13.37
C THR A 46 -2.89 -18.60 12.98
N VAL A 47 -2.87 -17.73 13.99
CA VAL A 47 -2.90 -16.27 13.83
C VAL A 47 -1.61 -15.69 14.38
N THR A 48 -0.98 -14.80 13.62
CA THR A 48 0.20 -14.04 14.02
C THR A 48 -0.08 -12.56 13.81
N VAL A 49 0.13 -11.75 14.84
CA VAL A 49 -0.09 -10.30 14.79
C VAL A 49 1.25 -9.59 14.84
N TYR A 50 1.48 -8.71 13.86
CA TYR A 50 2.64 -7.82 13.79
C TYR A 50 2.18 -6.39 14.06
N ASN A 51 2.72 -5.77 15.10
CA ASN A 51 2.39 -4.41 15.52
C ASN A 51 3.66 -3.65 15.96
N THR A 52 3.49 -2.37 16.30
CA THR A 52 4.59 -1.48 16.72
C THR A 52 5.28 -1.96 18.00
N GLU A 53 4.59 -2.69 18.87
CA GLU A 53 5.12 -3.19 20.14
C GLU A 53 5.98 -4.45 20.00
N ASN A 54 5.70 -5.30 18.99
CA ASN A 54 6.27 -6.65 18.93
C ASN A 54 7.12 -6.97 17.70
N SER A 55 7.07 -6.15 16.64
CA SER A 55 7.63 -6.54 15.34
C SER A 55 8.46 -5.46 14.63
N GLY A 56 8.38 -4.20 15.05
CA GLY A 56 9.00 -3.09 14.33
C GLY A 56 8.17 -2.57 13.15
N LEU A 57 6.89 -2.92 13.06
CA LEU A 57 5.92 -2.24 12.20
C LEU A 57 5.91 -0.73 12.50
N GLY A 58 5.81 0.10 11.46
CA GLY A 58 5.92 1.55 11.61
C GLY A 58 4.70 2.26 12.19
N ASP A 59 3.52 1.62 12.15
CA ASP A 59 2.21 2.13 12.61
C ASP A 59 1.17 0.99 12.70
N ASP A 60 0.32 1.01 13.72
CA ASP A 60 -0.73 -0.01 13.97
C ASP A 60 -2.03 0.23 13.18
N TYR A 61 -2.17 1.39 12.52
CA TYR A 61 -3.26 1.68 11.60
C TYR A 61 -2.88 1.25 10.17
N THR A 62 -3.03 -0.04 9.86
CA THR A 62 -2.72 -0.58 8.54
C THR A 62 -3.95 -0.52 7.63
N ARG A 63 -3.77 -0.14 6.37
CA ARG A 63 -4.85 0.11 5.40
C ARG A 63 -4.87 -0.84 4.22
N VAL A 64 -3.69 -1.19 3.72
CA VAL A 64 -3.53 -1.99 2.51
C VAL A 64 -2.32 -2.90 2.67
N VAL A 65 -2.42 -4.11 2.14
CA VAL A 65 -1.29 -5.05 2.03
C VAL A 65 -1.17 -5.46 0.56
N TYR A 66 0.05 -5.44 0.05
CA TYR A 66 0.37 -5.85 -1.31
C TYR A 66 1.59 -6.79 -1.31
N GLN A 67 1.52 -7.91 -2.02
CA GLN A 67 2.67 -8.81 -2.20
C GLN A 67 3.35 -8.53 -3.54
N ASP A 68 4.63 -8.18 -3.49
CA ASP A 68 5.42 -7.96 -4.70
C ASP A 68 5.81 -9.28 -5.40
N LEU A 69 6.35 -9.17 -6.61
CA LEU A 69 6.77 -10.30 -7.44
C LEU A 69 7.90 -11.14 -6.81
N THR A 70 8.63 -10.59 -5.84
CA THR A 70 9.70 -11.28 -5.11
C THR A 70 9.21 -11.97 -3.83
N GLY A 71 7.97 -11.70 -3.44
CA GLY A 71 7.29 -12.28 -2.28
C GLY A 71 7.34 -11.40 -1.03
N ASN A 72 7.95 -10.22 -1.06
CA ASN A 72 7.89 -9.29 0.07
C ASN A 72 6.50 -8.66 0.17
N LEU A 73 6.17 -8.18 1.35
CA LEU A 73 4.91 -7.48 1.58
C LEU A 73 5.14 -6.00 1.77
N TRP A 74 4.31 -5.22 1.11
CA TRP A 74 4.20 -3.78 1.24
C TRP A 74 2.92 -3.47 2.02
N ILE A 75 3.07 -2.88 3.21
CA ILE A 75 1.97 -2.54 4.11
C ILE A 75 1.84 -1.01 4.11
N GLY A 76 0.73 -0.50 3.61
CA GLY A 76 0.40 0.91 3.71
C GLY A 76 -0.29 1.21 5.04
N THR A 77 0.13 2.27 5.73
CA THR A 77 -0.40 2.70 7.02
C THR A 77 -0.89 4.14 7.00
N ASP A 78 -1.34 4.68 8.14
CA ASP A 78 -1.68 6.10 8.28
C ASP A 78 -0.43 7.00 8.30
N SER A 79 0.72 6.45 8.68
CA SER A 79 1.98 7.20 8.87
C SER A 79 3.07 6.91 7.85
N GLY A 80 2.95 5.86 7.03
CA GLY A 80 3.92 5.54 5.98
C GLY A 80 3.67 4.23 5.27
N VAL A 81 4.73 3.70 4.66
CA VAL A 81 4.78 2.38 4.04
C VAL A 81 5.81 1.53 4.75
N ASP A 82 5.46 0.29 5.05
CA ASP A 82 6.35 -0.70 5.64
C ASP A 82 6.62 -1.82 4.63
N LEU A 83 7.89 -2.15 4.42
CA LEU A 83 8.33 -3.32 3.65
C LEU A 83 8.68 -4.44 4.61
N PHE A 84 7.97 -5.56 4.51
CA PHE A 84 8.18 -6.77 5.28
C PHE A 84 8.83 -7.86 4.42
N ASP A 85 10.01 -8.31 4.85
CA ASP A 85 10.66 -9.50 4.30
C ASP A 85 10.22 -10.73 5.12
N PRO A 86 9.37 -11.62 4.57
CA PRO A 86 8.90 -12.80 5.28
C PRO A 86 9.99 -13.84 5.54
N ARG A 87 11.16 -13.76 4.89
CA ARG A 87 12.26 -14.71 5.09
C ARG A 87 13.08 -14.38 6.33
N SER A 88 13.25 -13.09 6.60
CA SER A 88 13.98 -12.61 7.78
C SER A 88 13.07 -12.10 8.89
N GLU A 89 11.75 -12.01 8.63
CA GLU A 89 10.73 -11.44 9.52
C GLU A 89 11.07 -10.01 9.95
N ARG A 90 11.58 -9.18 9.02
CA ARG A 90 12.00 -7.81 9.30
C ARG A 90 11.16 -6.79 8.56
N PHE A 91 10.81 -5.72 9.27
CA PHE A 91 10.19 -4.52 8.72
C PHE A 91 11.25 -3.46 8.41
N THR A 92 11.07 -2.78 7.28
CA THR A 92 11.76 -1.53 6.92
C THR A 92 10.70 -0.45 6.71
N ASN A 93 10.78 0.64 7.48
CA ASN A 93 9.74 1.66 7.49
C ASN A 93 10.15 2.86 6.61
N PHE A 94 9.28 3.26 5.69
CA PHE A 94 9.43 4.45 4.85
C PHE A 94 8.38 5.49 5.25
N LYS A 95 8.84 6.63 5.77
CA LYS A 95 7.98 7.73 6.22
C LYS A 95 8.24 9.00 5.42
N HIS A 96 7.33 9.96 5.56
CA HIS A 96 7.54 11.30 5.06
C HIS A 96 8.58 12.04 5.89
N ASP A 97 9.63 12.52 5.24
CA ASP A 97 10.65 13.40 5.81
C ASP A 97 10.68 14.71 5.04
N VAL A 98 10.39 15.82 5.74
CA VAL A 98 10.38 17.16 5.15
C VAL A 98 11.77 17.64 4.69
N SER A 99 12.84 17.01 5.18
CA SER A 99 14.22 17.32 4.83
C SER A 99 14.79 16.48 3.70
N ASP A 100 14.12 15.36 3.34
CA ASP A 100 14.51 14.50 2.24
C ASP A 100 13.43 14.47 1.15
N THR A 101 13.72 15.11 0.02
CA THR A 101 12.82 15.17 -1.14
C THR A 101 12.62 13.81 -1.83
N ASN A 102 13.42 12.80 -1.47
CA ASN A 102 13.30 11.43 -1.97
C ASN A 102 12.66 10.47 -0.95
N SER A 103 12.15 10.98 0.18
CA SER A 103 11.31 10.23 1.13
C SER A 103 9.85 10.22 0.69
N LEU A 104 8.96 9.44 1.32
CA LEU A 104 7.55 9.38 0.93
C LEU A 104 6.86 10.76 0.96
N SER A 105 5.97 11.07 0.00
CA SER A 105 5.33 12.40 -0.07
C SER A 105 4.42 12.71 1.13
N LYS A 106 3.65 11.72 1.60
CA LYS A 106 2.80 11.76 2.81
C LYS A 106 2.57 10.35 3.35
N GLY A 107 2.36 10.26 4.65
CA GLY A 107 2.25 8.99 5.38
C GLY A 107 0.95 8.21 5.14
N PHE A 108 -0.14 8.88 4.78
CA PHE A 108 -1.44 8.22 4.72
C PHE A 108 -1.63 7.49 3.39
N VAL A 109 -1.43 6.17 3.40
CA VAL A 109 -1.33 5.33 2.20
C VAL A 109 -2.65 4.62 1.90
N HIS A 110 -3.13 4.78 0.67
CA HIS A 110 -4.40 4.21 0.22
C HIS A 110 -4.26 3.00 -0.70
N SER A 111 -3.21 2.97 -1.53
CA SER A 111 -3.07 1.99 -2.59
C SER A 111 -1.61 1.72 -2.87
N ILE A 112 -1.28 0.46 -3.15
CA ILE A 112 0.06 0.03 -3.53
C ILE A 112 -0.07 -0.97 -4.68
N ILE A 113 0.72 -0.80 -5.74
CA ILE A 113 0.87 -1.78 -6.81
C ILE A 113 2.34 -1.91 -7.19
N GLN A 114 2.72 -3.04 -7.78
CA GLN A 114 3.96 -3.15 -8.55
C GLN A 114 3.63 -3.18 -10.03
N THR A 115 4.41 -2.46 -10.82
CA THR A 115 4.28 -2.41 -12.28
C THR A 115 5.27 -3.33 -12.98
N GLY A 116 5.06 -3.59 -14.27
CA GLY A 116 5.88 -4.52 -15.05
C GLY A 116 7.40 -4.20 -15.09
N ASP A 117 7.80 -2.96 -14.82
CA ASP A 117 9.20 -2.51 -14.69
C ASP A 117 9.77 -2.72 -13.27
N SER A 118 9.10 -3.52 -12.43
CA SER A 118 9.43 -3.78 -11.02
C SER A 118 9.32 -2.59 -10.07
N ALA A 119 8.88 -1.41 -10.55
CA ALA A 119 8.68 -0.24 -9.71
C ALA A 119 7.45 -0.41 -8.81
N ILE A 120 7.53 0.13 -7.59
CA ILE A 120 6.40 0.12 -6.65
C ILE A 120 5.74 1.49 -6.69
N TRP A 121 4.44 1.50 -6.95
CA TRP A 121 3.62 2.72 -7.00
C TRP A 121 2.73 2.81 -5.78
N ILE A 122 2.78 3.95 -5.10
CA ILE A 122 2.12 4.17 -3.81
C ILE A 122 1.28 5.44 -3.88
N GLY A 123 -0.01 5.29 -3.62
CA GLY A 123 -0.98 6.39 -3.60
C GLY A 123 -1.19 6.89 -2.18
N THR A 124 -0.96 8.18 -1.96
CA THR A 124 -1.09 8.81 -0.64
C THR A 124 -2.02 10.02 -0.72
N THR A 125 -2.26 10.66 0.43
CA THR A 125 -2.90 11.99 0.50
C THR A 125 -2.02 13.12 -0.07
N GLY A 126 -0.74 12.84 -0.33
CA GLY A 126 0.25 13.77 -0.87
C GLY A 126 0.52 13.63 -2.37
N GLY A 127 -0.13 12.68 -3.04
CA GLY A 127 0.04 12.41 -4.47
C GLY A 127 0.43 10.96 -4.76
N LEU A 128 0.90 10.74 -5.98
CA LEU A 128 1.38 9.45 -6.46
C LEU A 128 2.90 9.38 -6.24
N ASN A 129 3.39 8.27 -5.71
CA ASN A 129 4.80 8.04 -5.43
C ASN A 129 5.29 6.83 -6.23
N ARG A 130 6.44 6.93 -6.87
CA ARG A 130 7.15 5.81 -7.48
C ARG A 130 8.39 5.51 -6.66
N PHE A 131 8.44 4.34 -6.06
CA PHE A 131 9.60 3.84 -5.33
C PHE A 131 10.48 3.00 -6.27
N ASP A 132 11.78 3.28 -6.25
CA ASP A 132 12.80 2.49 -6.93
C ASP A 132 13.51 1.57 -5.92
N PRO A 133 13.27 0.25 -5.97
CA PRO A 133 13.91 -0.71 -5.07
C PRO A 133 15.44 -0.75 -5.16
N ALA A 134 16.03 -0.37 -6.29
CA ALA A 134 17.48 -0.40 -6.46
C ALA A 134 18.18 0.71 -5.67
N THR A 135 17.53 1.87 -5.54
CA THR A 135 18.09 3.05 -4.87
C THR A 135 17.46 3.34 -3.52
N GLY A 136 16.29 2.76 -3.22
CA GLY A 136 15.52 3.02 -2.01
C GLY A 136 14.88 4.42 -1.99
N ARG A 137 14.68 5.04 -3.16
CA ARG A 137 14.23 6.43 -3.29
C ARG A 137 12.84 6.55 -3.89
N PHE A 138 12.14 7.61 -3.49
CA PHE A 138 10.82 7.97 -4.02
C PHE A 138 10.91 9.12 -5.02
N ILE A 139 10.10 9.03 -6.07
CA ILE A 139 9.79 10.12 -7.01
C ILE A 139 8.31 10.48 -6.82
N HIS A 140 8.01 11.77 -6.73
CA HIS A 140 6.66 12.26 -6.44
C HIS A 140 6.00 12.89 -7.66
N TYR A 141 4.71 12.58 -7.81
CA TYR A 141 3.83 13.25 -8.74
C TYR A 141 2.65 13.84 -7.94
N SER A 142 2.46 15.14 -8.10
CA SER A 142 1.44 15.95 -7.42
C SER A 142 0.66 16.79 -8.44
N THR A 143 -0.21 17.67 -7.95
CA THR A 143 -0.87 18.69 -8.77
C THR A 143 0.13 19.59 -9.52
N HIS A 144 1.34 19.78 -9.00
CA HIS A 144 2.39 20.51 -9.72
C HIS A 144 2.95 19.76 -10.93
N ASN A 145 2.73 18.45 -10.99
CA ASN A 145 3.17 17.57 -12.07
C ASN A 145 2.03 17.25 -13.06
N GLY A 146 0.81 17.72 -12.81
CA GLY A 146 -0.34 17.53 -13.71
C GLY A 146 -1.48 16.67 -13.15
N LEU A 147 -1.33 16.08 -11.96
CA LEU A 147 -2.46 15.40 -11.30
C LEU A 147 -3.62 16.40 -11.05
N PRO A 148 -4.88 15.96 -11.15
CA PRO A 148 -6.02 16.84 -10.88
C PRO A 148 -6.18 17.10 -9.37
N ASN A 149 -5.72 16.16 -8.54
CA ASN A 149 -5.78 16.24 -7.09
C ASN A 149 -4.73 15.29 -6.45
N ASN A 150 -4.20 15.65 -5.27
CA ASN A 150 -3.18 14.86 -4.58
C ASN A 150 -3.73 13.66 -3.80
N GLU A 151 -5.03 13.60 -3.53
CA GLU A 151 -5.66 12.50 -2.80
C GLU A 151 -5.83 11.30 -3.72
N ILE A 152 -4.83 10.41 -3.77
CA ILE A 152 -4.90 9.17 -4.55
C ILE A 152 -5.65 8.11 -3.75
N LYS A 153 -6.75 7.58 -4.31
CA LYS A 153 -7.59 6.56 -3.64
C LYS A 153 -7.32 5.14 -4.10
N CYS A 154 -7.03 4.95 -5.39
CA CYS A 154 -6.71 3.66 -5.98
C CYS A 154 -5.73 3.87 -7.14
N ILE A 155 -4.91 2.86 -7.40
CA ILE A 155 -3.96 2.80 -8.52
C ILE A 155 -4.18 1.47 -9.22
N VAL A 156 -4.25 1.48 -10.55
CA VAL A 156 -4.21 0.29 -11.40
C VAL A 156 -3.30 0.54 -12.60
N GLU A 157 -2.73 -0.53 -13.15
CA GLU A 157 -1.98 -0.53 -14.42
C GLU A 157 -2.90 -1.08 -15.52
N ASP A 158 -2.93 -0.43 -16.68
CA ASP A 158 -3.61 -0.97 -17.88
C ASP A 158 -2.67 -1.86 -18.71
N ASP A 159 -3.23 -2.54 -19.73
CA ASP A 159 -2.48 -3.49 -20.57
C ASP A 159 -1.37 -2.82 -21.40
N ASP A 160 -1.47 -1.50 -21.65
CA ASP A 160 -0.43 -0.70 -22.31
C ASP A 160 0.63 -0.20 -21.31
N GLY A 161 0.49 -0.57 -20.03
CA GLY A 161 1.39 -0.19 -18.97
C GLY A 161 1.22 1.27 -18.51
N SER A 162 0.11 1.94 -18.79
CA SER A 162 -0.18 3.23 -18.18
C SER A 162 -0.79 3.07 -16.80
N ILE A 163 -0.54 4.07 -15.95
CA ILE A 163 -1.03 4.06 -14.57
C ILE A 163 -2.28 4.88 -14.47
N TRP A 164 -3.38 4.26 -14.08
CA TRP A 164 -4.62 4.95 -13.79
C TRP A 164 -4.75 5.17 -12.30
N VAL A 165 -5.09 6.39 -11.91
CA VAL A 165 -5.35 6.76 -10.53
C VAL A 165 -6.74 7.35 -10.38
N SER A 166 -7.43 7.00 -9.30
CA SER A 166 -8.65 7.70 -8.87
C SER A 166 -8.33 8.73 -7.81
N THR A 167 -8.98 9.89 -7.90
CA THR A 167 -8.76 11.03 -7.01
C THR A 167 -10.08 11.66 -6.56
N ASN A 168 -10.02 12.63 -5.65
CA ASN A 168 -11.19 13.44 -5.28
C ASN A 168 -11.68 14.39 -6.40
N LYS A 169 -10.97 14.48 -7.54
CA LYS A 169 -11.36 15.29 -8.69
C LYS A 169 -11.31 14.49 -9.99
N GLY A 170 -11.93 13.30 -9.96
CA GLY A 170 -11.99 12.40 -11.11
C GLY A 170 -10.81 11.44 -11.18
N ILE A 171 -10.58 10.88 -12.37
CA ILE A 171 -9.50 9.92 -12.62
C ILE A 171 -8.41 10.55 -13.49
N SER A 172 -7.20 10.00 -13.41
CA SER A 172 -6.08 10.46 -14.23
C SER A 172 -5.28 9.28 -14.75
N ARG A 173 -4.93 9.31 -16.03
CA ARG A 173 -4.02 8.36 -16.68
C ARG A 173 -2.64 9.00 -16.76
N PHE A 174 -1.66 8.35 -16.13
CA PHE A 174 -0.25 8.68 -16.22
C PHE A 174 0.41 7.79 -17.28
N ASP A 175 0.89 8.45 -18.33
CA ASP A 175 1.72 7.80 -19.34
C ASP A 175 3.16 7.73 -18.84
N ARG A 176 3.68 6.52 -18.64
CA ARG A 176 5.02 6.32 -18.07
C ARG A 176 6.15 6.65 -19.04
N GLU A 177 5.91 6.61 -20.35
CA GLU A 177 6.94 6.91 -21.35
C GLU A 177 7.14 8.42 -21.48
N SER A 178 6.05 9.17 -21.60
CA SER A 178 6.11 10.63 -21.71
C SER A 178 6.20 11.33 -20.36
N GLY A 179 5.82 10.67 -19.27
CA GLY A 179 5.74 11.25 -17.93
C GLY A 179 4.60 12.27 -17.77
N THR A 180 3.54 12.16 -18.57
CA THR A 180 2.43 13.12 -18.58
C THR A 180 1.11 12.55 -18.07
N PHE A 181 0.31 13.41 -17.45
CA PHE A 181 -1.06 13.08 -17.02
C PHE A 181 -2.10 13.51 -18.03
N LYS A 182 -3.10 12.65 -18.24
CA LYS A 182 -4.37 12.99 -18.88
C LYS A 182 -5.50 12.79 -17.88
N ASN A 183 -6.21 13.88 -17.57
CA ASN A 183 -7.22 13.93 -16.53
C ASN A 183 -8.62 13.82 -17.12
N TYR A 184 -9.50 13.16 -16.38
CA TYR A 184 -10.91 13.01 -16.74
C TYR A 184 -11.78 13.34 -15.52
N ASP A 185 -12.79 14.19 -15.72
CA ASP A 185 -13.73 14.61 -14.68
C ASP A 185 -15.19 14.31 -15.06
N ILE A 186 -16.15 14.86 -14.31
CA ILE A 186 -17.59 14.63 -14.53
C ILE A 186 -18.11 15.14 -15.88
N SER A 187 -17.34 15.99 -16.57
CA SER A 187 -17.67 16.45 -17.92
C SER A 187 -17.32 15.42 -19.00
N ASP A 188 -16.50 14.42 -18.67
CA ASP A 188 -16.09 13.34 -19.58
C ASP A 188 -17.00 12.10 -19.52
N GLY A 189 -17.97 12.04 -18.57
CA GLY A 189 -18.93 10.95 -18.40
C GLY A 189 -19.52 10.86 -16.99
#